data_AF-A0A353W5R9-F1
#
_entry.id   AF-A0A353W5R9-F1
#
_cell.length_a   1.000
_cell.length_b   1.000
_cell.length_c   1.000
_cell.angle_alpha   90.00
_cell.angle_beta   90.00
_cell.angle_gamma   90.00
#
_symmetry.space_group_name_H-M   'P 1'
#
loop_
_entity.id
_entity.type
_entity.pdbx_description
1 polymer ?
#
loop_
_entity_poly.entity_id
_entity_poly.type
_entity_poly.pdbx_seq_one_letter_code
_entity_poly.pdbx_strand_id
1 'polypeptide(L)'
;TKQNDLIYFVLKNPIPAGLVIIRQKENHGEIILDYALKDYRDFKIGGFIFNKNAKALTDLGIKYLTIESKVPSHIRYLHQVGFSESQGDKFIKELNPKIIREKGF
;
A
#
# COMPACT_ATOMS: atom_id res chain seq x y z
N THR A 1 17.21 -3.27 17.23
CA THR A 1 16.32 -4.24 16.56
C THR A 1 16.44 -4.05 15.07
N LYS A 2 16.73 -5.12 14.30
CA LYS A 2 16.99 -5.00 12.85
C LYS A 2 15.68 -4.62 12.14
N GLN A 3 15.65 -3.49 11.43
CA GLN A 3 14.51 -3.11 10.61
C GLN A 3 14.59 -3.89 9.29
N ASN A 4 13.51 -4.58 8.92
CA ASN A 4 13.41 -5.28 7.65
C ASN A 4 12.59 -4.44 6.68
N ASP A 5 13.21 -4.10 5.56
CA ASP A 5 12.54 -3.42 4.45
C ASP A 5 12.11 -4.48 3.42
N LEU A 6 10.83 -4.48 3.08
CA LEU A 6 10.25 -5.27 1.99
C LEU A 6 10.32 -4.42 0.73
N ILE A 7 10.96 -4.95 -0.32
CA ILE A 7 11.20 -4.24 -1.56
C ILE A 7 10.46 -4.95 -2.69
N TYR A 8 9.47 -4.28 -3.27
CA TYR A 8 8.65 -4.79 -4.36
C TYR A 8 8.99 -4.10 -5.67
N PHE A 9 9.57 -4.85 -6.61
CA PHE A 9 9.67 -4.44 -8.00
C PHE A 9 8.40 -4.84 -8.74
N VAL A 10 7.69 -3.85 -9.28
CA VAL A 10 6.46 -4.11 -10.05
C VAL A 10 6.81 -4.09 -11.52
N LEU A 11 6.53 -5.20 -12.20
CA LEU A 11 6.71 -5.35 -13.64
C LEU A 11 5.37 -5.28 -14.37
N LYS A 12 5.34 -4.65 -15.54
CA LYS A 12 4.23 -4.73 -16.49
C LYS A 12 4.80 -5.14 -17.84
N ASN A 13 4.54 -6.39 -18.25
CA ASN A 13 5.07 -6.98 -19.48
C ASN A 13 6.60 -6.79 -19.61
N PRO A 14 7.38 -7.72 -19.03
CA PRO A 14 8.74 -7.59 -18.45
C PRO A 14 9.33 -6.23 -18.03
N ILE A 15 8.67 -5.10 -18.28
CA ILE A 15 9.25 -3.77 -18.04
C ILE A 15 9.09 -3.38 -16.57
N PRO A 16 10.15 -2.92 -15.88
CA PRO A 16 10.03 -2.31 -14.57
C PRO A 16 9.13 -1.09 -14.62
N ALA A 17 7.97 -1.18 -13.97
CA ALA A 17 6.91 -0.17 -13.99
C ALA A 17 6.90 0.66 -12.70
N GLY A 18 7.37 0.10 -11.59
CA GLY A 18 7.43 0.79 -10.30
C GLY A 18 8.23 0.05 -9.23
N LEU A 19 8.42 0.77 -8.11
CA LEU A 19 9.11 0.31 -6.93
C LEU A 19 8.31 0.74 -5.70
N VAL A 20 8.02 -0.23 -4.82
CA VAL A 20 7.44 0.03 -3.51
C VAL A 20 8.36 -0.49 -2.43
N ILE A 21 8.66 0.36 -1.44
CA ILE A 21 9.47 -0.01 -0.27
C ILE A 21 8.60 0.14 0.97
N ILE A 22 8.46 -0.97 1.71
CA ILE A 22 7.69 -1.04 2.95
C ILE A 22 8.64 -1.40 4.07
N ARG A 23 8.82 -0.49 5.01
CA ARG A 23 9.54 -0.75 6.24
C ARG A 23 8.63 -1.45 7.23
N GLN A 24 8.96 -2.68 7.56
CA GLN A 24 8.20 -3.43 8.53
C GLN A 24 8.48 -2.92 9.95
N LYS A 25 7.40 -2.60 10.65
CA LYS A 25 7.35 -2.38 12.10
C LYS A 25 6.62 -3.55 12.75
N GLU A 26 6.47 -3.53 14.07
CA GLU A 26 5.91 -4.66 14.84
C GLU A 26 4.61 -5.23 14.25
N ASN A 27 3.63 -4.38 13.98
CA ASN A 27 2.30 -4.78 13.51
C ASN A 27 1.84 -4.05 12.23
N HIS A 28 2.69 -3.22 11.65
CA HIS A 28 2.35 -2.39 10.49
C HIS A 28 3.53 -2.17 9.56
N GLY A 29 3.23 -1.76 8.33
CA GLY A 29 4.21 -1.44 7.31
C GLY A 29 4.19 0.05 7.01
N GLU A 30 5.33 0.71 7.12
CA GLU A 30 5.49 2.11 6.72
C GLU A 30 5.98 2.15 5.27
N ILE A 31 5.18 2.71 4.36
CA ILE A 31 5.57 2.87 2.96
C ILE A 31 6.53 4.05 2.87
N ILE A 32 7.79 3.73 2.60
CA ILE A 32 8.88 4.70 2.46
C ILE A 32 8.94 5.24 1.03
N LEU A 33 8.55 4.41 0.05
CA LEU A 33 8.52 4.76 -1.36
C LEU A 33 7.33 4.10 -2.03
N ASP A 34 6.52 4.91 -2.71
CA ASP A 34 5.57 4.45 -3.73
C ASP A 34 5.90 5.21 -5.02
N TYR A 35 6.67 4.57 -5.91
CA TYR A 35 7.12 5.16 -7.15
C TYR A 35 6.67 4.35 -8.35
N ALA A 36 6.07 5.03 -9.33
CA ALA A 36 5.79 4.47 -10.64
C ALA A 36 6.31 5.39 -11.75
N LEU A 37 6.79 4.78 -12.83
CA LEU A 37 7.15 5.48 -14.06
C LEU A 37 5.91 6.16 -14.66
N LYS A 38 6.08 7.34 -15.28
CA LYS A 38 4.98 8.20 -15.74
C LYS A 38 3.92 7.45 -16.56
N ASP A 39 4.35 6.63 -17.50
CA ASP A 39 3.46 5.88 -18.42
C ASP A 39 2.74 4.71 -17.74
N TYR A 40 3.13 4.40 -16.50
CA TYR A 40 2.63 3.31 -15.67
C TYR A 40 2.01 3.79 -14.36
N ARG A 41 1.85 5.11 -14.17
CA ARG A 41 1.10 5.71 -13.05
C ARG A 41 -0.41 5.52 -13.22
N ASP A 42 -0.84 4.33 -13.61
CA ASP A 42 -2.22 3.91 -13.48
C ASP A 42 -2.46 3.38 -12.06
N PHE A 43 -3.67 3.54 -11.53
CA PHE A 43 -4.06 3.10 -10.17
C PHE A 43 -3.84 1.59 -9.91
N LYS A 44 -3.48 0.83 -10.96
CA LYS A 44 -3.42 -0.62 -10.92
C LYS A 44 -2.17 -1.12 -10.21
N ILE A 45 -1.08 -0.35 -10.17
CA ILE A 45 0.18 -0.77 -9.52
C ILE A 45 0.04 -0.79 -8.00
N GLY A 46 -0.26 0.34 -7.35
CA GLY A 46 -0.49 0.36 -5.90
C GLY A 46 -1.72 -0.44 -5.51
N GLY A 47 -2.79 -0.40 -6.31
CA GLY A 47 -3.95 -1.25 -6.09
C GLY A 47 -3.63 -2.76 -6.15
N PHE A 48 -2.67 -3.19 -6.96
CA PHE A 48 -2.22 -4.57 -7.00
C PHE A 48 -1.49 -4.96 -5.70
N ILE A 49 -0.56 -4.14 -5.22
CA ILE A 49 0.18 -4.43 -3.98
C ILE A 49 -0.76 -4.36 -2.76
N PHE A 50 -1.49 -3.25 -2.61
CA PHE A 50 -2.23 -2.95 -1.38
C PHE A 50 -3.60 -3.62 -1.29
N ASN A 51 -4.15 -4.11 -2.40
CA ASN A 51 -5.43 -4.83 -2.40
C ASN A 51 -5.26 -6.29 -2.83
N LYS A 52 -4.73 -6.56 -4.04
CA LYS A 52 -4.67 -7.93 -4.58
C LYS A 52 -3.63 -8.80 -3.88
N ASN A 53 -2.49 -8.23 -3.50
CA ASN A 53 -1.42 -8.91 -2.77
C ASN A 53 -1.39 -8.58 -1.27
N ALA A 54 -2.46 -7.98 -0.72
CA ALA A 54 -2.54 -7.66 0.70
C ALA A 54 -2.26 -8.89 1.58
N LYS A 55 -2.66 -10.09 1.13
CA LYS A 55 -2.38 -11.35 1.84
C LYS A 55 -0.90 -11.59 2.11
N ALA A 56 -0.01 -11.27 1.15
CA ALA A 56 1.43 -11.44 1.34
C ALA A 56 1.97 -10.55 2.46
N LEU A 57 1.37 -9.38 2.67
CA LEU A 57 1.71 -8.47 3.77
C LEU A 57 1.11 -8.96 5.09
N THR A 58 -0.15 -9.41 5.10
CA THR A 58 -0.78 -9.92 6.33
C THR A 58 -0.14 -11.20 6.83
N ASP A 59 0.35 -12.07 5.93
CA ASP A 59 1.08 -13.29 6.29
C ASP A 59 2.44 -12.98 6.95
N LEU A 60 2.98 -11.78 6.73
CA LEU A 60 4.17 -11.26 7.44
C LEU A 60 3.81 -10.57 8.77
N GLY A 61 2.54 -10.58 9.18
CA GLY A 61 2.06 -9.93 10.40
C GLY A 61 1.72 -8.45 10.26
N ILE A 62 1.75 -7.90 9.04
CA ILE A 62 1.41 -6.50 8.77
C ILE A 62 -0.12 -6.36 8.74
N LYS A 63 -0.69 -5.63 9.71
CA LYS A 63 -2.15 -5.43 9.83
C LYS A 63 -2.66 -4.23 9.05
N TYR A 64 -1.85 -3.18 8.97
CA TYR A 64 -2.16 -1.95 8.26
C TYR A 64 -0.89 -1.35 7.66
N LEU A 65 -1.09 -0.46 6.69
CA LEU A 65 -0.03 0.32 6.06
C LEU A 65 -0.17 1.79 6.44
N THR A 66 0.96 2.47 6.59
CA THR A 66 1.03 3.92 6.77
C THR A 66 1.87 4.55 5.68
N ILE A 67 1.54 5.78 5.29
CA ILE A 67 2.32 6.57 4.35
C ILE A 67 2.15 8.05 4.65
N GLU A 68 3.19 8.85 4.39
CA GLU A 68 3.13 10.30 4.49
C GLU A 68 3.07 10.95 3.10
N SER A 69 2.22 11.95 2.93
CA SER A 69 2.24 12.76 1.72
C SER A 69 1.67 14.15 1.90
N LYS A 70 2.38 15.13 1.32
CA LYS A 70 1.96 16.52 1.15
C LYS A 70 1.58 16.88 -0.29
N VAL A 71 1.69 15.92 -1.22
CA VAL A 71 1.54 16.17 -2.65
C VAL A 71 0.08 15.92 -3.05
N PRO A 72 -0.69 16.94 -3.48
CA PRO A 72 -2.13 16.78 -3.71
C PRO A 72 -2.52 15.70 -4.71
N SER A 73 -1.71 15.47 -5.74
CA SER A 73 -1.96 14.39 -6.71
C SER A 73 -1.76 13.01 -6.11
N HIS A 74 -0.77 12.84 -5.24
CA HIS A 74 -0.53 11.59 -4.53
C HIS A 74 -1.61 11.35 -3.47
N ILE A 75 -2.03 12.37 -2.74
CA ILE A 75 -3.15 12.29 -1.78
C ILE A 75 -4.44 11.80 -2.46
N ARG A 76 -4.81 12.39 -3.61
CA ARG A 76 -5.96 11.91 -4.40
C ARG A 76 -5.83 10.43 -4.78
N TYR A 77 -4.63 10.02 -5.20
CA TYR A 77 -4.33 8.63 -5.50
C TYR A 77 -4.48 7.73 -4.26
N LEU A 78 -3.96 8.13 -3.10
CA LEU A 78 -4.04 7.38 -1.84
C LEU A 78 -5.49 7.10 -1.45
N HIS A 79 -6.37 8.10 -1.59
CA HIS A 79 -7.80 7.89 -1.38
C HIS A 79 -8.39 6.87 -2.36
N GLN A 80 -8.02 6.94 -3.64
CA GLN A 80 -8.50 6.01 -4.66
C GLN A 80 -8.05 4.57 -4.43
N VAL A 81 -6.86 4.35 -3.85
CA VAL A 81 -6.38 3.02 -3.46
C VAL A 81 -6.82 2.61 -2.03
N GLY A 82 -7.66 3.42 -1.39
CA GLY A 82 -8.37 3.09 -0.16
C GLY A 82 -7.60 3.38 1.13
N PHE A 83 -6.67 4.34 1.10
CA PHE A 83 -6.15 4.95 2.32
C PHE A 83 -7.10 6.03 2.82
N SER A 84 -7.18 6.19 4.13
CA SER A 84 -7.84 7.30 4.82
C SER A 84 -6.83 8.18 5.53
N GLU A 85 -7.19 9.45 5.73
CA GLU A 85 -6.42 10.37 6.58
C GLU A 85 -6.36 9.86 8.02
N SER A 86 -5.26 10.14 8.70
CA SER A 86 -5.07 9.83 10.12
C SER A 86 -4.77 11.10 10.92
N GLN A 87 -3.53 11.60 10.90
CA GLN A 87 -3.13 12.84 11.57
C GLN A 87 -2.07 13.57 10.75
N GLY A 88 -2.23 14.87 10.56
CA GLY A 88 -1.33 15.68 9.73
C GLY A 88 -1.27 15.12 8.30
N ASP A 89 -0.06 14.89 7.81
CA ASP A 89 0.18 14.37 6.45
C ASP A 89 0.19 12.83 6.36
N LYS A 90 -0.25 12.14 7.43
CA LYS A 90 -0.27 10.66 7.49
C LYS A 90 -1.58 10.07 7.01
N PHE A 91 -1.44 9.02 6.23
CA PHE A 91 -2.51 8.20 5.69
C PHE A 91 -2.36 6.76 6.16
N ILE A 92 -3.48 6.09 6.38
CA ILE A 92 -3.55 4.71 6.87
C ILE A 92 -4.44 3.85 5.97
N LYS A 93 -4.05 2.58 5.76
CA LYS A 93 -4.87 1.58 5.09
C LYS A 93 -4.85 0.27 5.87
N GLU A 94 -6.01 -0.13 6.37
CA GLU A 94 -6.21 -1.45 6.94
C GLU A 94 -6.08 -2.54 5.86
N LEU A 95 -5.32 -3.60 6.15
CA LEU A 95 -5.17 -4.76 5.25
C LEU A 95 -6.14 -5.89 5.59
N ASN A 96 -7.02 -5.69 6.58
CA ASN A 96 -7.96 -6.71 7.01
C ASN A 96 -8.82 -7.21 5.83
N PRO A 97 -8.90 -8.54 5.61
CA PRO A 97 -9.91 -9.08 4.73
C PRO A 97 -11.24 -8.73 5.38
N LYS A 98 -12.05 -7.88 4.74
CA LYS A 98 -13.42 -7.69 5.18
C LYS A 98 -14.07 -9.07 5.18
N ILE A 99 -14.32 -9.60 6.38
CA ILE A 99 -15.40 -10.56 6.58
C ILE A 99 -16.62 -9.82 6.05
N ILE A 100 -17.05 -10.18 4.84
CA ILE A 100 -18.37 -9.83 4.36
C ILE A 100 -19.28 -10.51 5.39
N ARG A 101 -19.80 -9.75 6.35
CA ARG A 101 -21.00 -10.19 7.05
C ARG A 101 -22.02 -10.36 5.96
N GLU A 102 -22.32 -11.61 5.61
CA GLU A 102 -23.51 -11.94 4.85
C GLU A 102 -24.63 -11.10 5.44
N LYS A 103 -25.27 -10.27 4.61
CA LYS A 103 -26.52 -9.63 5.01
C LYS A 103 -27.47 -10.78 5.29
N GLY A 104 -27.68 -11.05 6.58
CA GLY A 104 -28.67 -12.01 7.04
C GLY A 104 -30.05 -11.55 6.60
N PHE A 105 -30.82 -12.56 6.14
CA PHE A 105 -32.27 -12.66 5.97
C PHE A 105 -32.96 -11.59 5.12
#